data_AF-A0A3Q8X9D5-F1
#
_entry.id   AF-A0A3Q8X9D5-F1
#
_cell.length_a   1.000
_cell.length_b   1.000
_cell.length_c   1.000
_cell.angle_alpha   90.00
_cell.angle_beta   90.00
_cell.angle_gamma   90.00
#
_symmetry.space_group_name_H-M   'P 1'
#
loop_
_entity.id
_entity.type
_entity.pdbx_description
1 polymer ?
#
loop_
_entity_poly.entity_id
_entity_poly.type
_entity_poly.pdbx_seq_one_letter_code
_entity_poly.pdbx_strand_id
1 'polypeptide(L)'
;MKRIIGILFLCVIVLSGCIGRNNYYAGIEKKDIFDSKSTTNIEFVYMYKGHTDNWSAVYYVYKLKDNENHTSKMILKYIGEKPLPAEELSYKFDTVGGGGAGSLSTADSKDGIYNLGYSESNGSLASQDSIVKMQVNWSGVSEIIELKPS
;
A
#
# COMPACT_ATOMS: atom_id res chain seq x y z
N MET A 1 -67.58 8.40 8.70
CA MET A 1 -66.75 8.08 7.52
C MET A 1 -65.48 8.93 7.55
N LYS A 2 -64.32 8.27 7.44
CA LYS A 2 -62.98 8.73 7.04
C LYS A 2 -62.37 9.99 7.71
N ARG A 3 -61.54 9.75 8.74
CA ARG A 3 -60.41 10.60 9.11
C ARG A 3 -59.20 10.22 8.25
N ILE A 4 -58.66 11.15 7.47
CA ILE A 4 -57.41 10.95 6.72
C ILE A 4 -56.29 11.50 7.59
N ILE A 5 -55.54 10.60 8.23
CA ILE A 5 -54.28 10.92 8.91
C ILE A 5 -53.22 10.94 7.81
N GLY A 6 -52.78 12.13 7.43
CA GLY A 6 -51.66 12.31 6.51
C GLY A 6 -50.35 11.98 7.22
N ILE A 7 -49.79 10.81 6.93
CA ILE A 7 -48.45 10.42 7.37
C ILE A 7 -47.46 11.19 6.50
N LEU A 8 -46.85 12.22 7.08
CA LEU A 8 -45.74 12.95 6.48
C LEU A 8 -44.50 12.05 6.54
N PHE A 9 -44.26 11.29 5.46
CA PHE A 9 -43.02 10.54 5.26
C PHE A 9 -41.90 11.57 5.04
N LEU A 10 -41.22 11.94 6.12
CA LEU A 10 -39.98 12.70 6.06
C LEU A 10 -38.91 11.71 5.55
N CYS A 11 -38.70 11.66 4.23
CA CYS A 11 -37.55 11.00 3.65
C CYS A 11 -36.29 11.69 4.18
N VAL A 12 -35.71 11.10 5.22
CA VAL A 12 -34.32 11.36 5.61
C VAL A 12 -33.48 10.88 4.44
N ILE A 13 -33.19 11.80 3.53
CA ILE A 13 -32.11 11.65 2.57
C ILE A 13 -30.86 11.60 3.43
N VAL A 14 -30.43 10.39 3.77
CA VAL A 14 -29.06 10.16 4.22
C VAL A 14 -28.22 10.60 3.03
N LEU A 15 -27.71 11.82 3.11
CA LEU A 15 -26.56 12.23 2.34
C LEU A 15 -25.43 11.32 2.82
N SER A 16 -25.37 10.10 2.26
CA SER A 16 -24.14 9.36 2.12
C SER A 16 -23.27 10.23 1.24
N GLY A 17 -22.65 11.23 1.87
CA GLY A 17 -21.63 12.03 1.27
C GLY A 17 -20.64 11.04 0.69
N CYS A 18 -20.58 10.97 -0.62
CA CYS A 18 -19.43 10.49 -1.32
C CYS A 18 -18.29 11.45 -0.96
N ILE A 19 -17.73 11.27 0.24
CA ILE A 19 -16.41 11.76 0.58
C ILE A 19 -15.54 11.14 -0.49
N GLY A 20 -15.10 11.99 -1.42
CA GLY A 20 -14.39 11.57 -2.62
C GLY A 20 -13.29 10.60 -2.21
N ARG A 21 -13.19 9.46 -2.92
CA ARG A 21 -12.15 8.46 -2.65
C ARG A 21 -10.82 9.20 -2.60
N ASN A 22 -10.27 9.36 -1.39
CA ASN A 22 -8.90 9.79 -1.20
C ASN A 22 -8.06 8.86 -2.08
N ASN A 23 -7.25 9.41 -2.97
CA ASN A 23 -6.31 8.61 -3.75
C ASN A 23 -5.49 7.79 -2.76
N TYR A 24 -5.70 6.46 -2.75
CA TYR A 24 -5.09 5.55 -1.79
C TYR A 24 -3.57 5.74 -1.75
N TYR A 25 -2.97 6.06 -2.89
CA TYR A 25 -1.53 6.18 -3.08
C TYR A 25 -1.01 7.63 -2.99
N ALA A 26 -1.84 8.61 -2.60
CA ALA A 26 -1.40 9.99 -2.44
C ALA A 26 -0.23 10.09 -1.44
N GLY A 27 0.80 10.88 -1.77
CA GLY A 27 2.02 11.02 -0.96
C GLY A 27 3.06 9.92 -1.18
N ILE A 28 2.78 8.90 -2.00
CA ILE A 28 3.77 7.92 -2.44
C ILE A 28 4.31 8.38 -3.80
N GLU A 29 5.39 9.15 -3.81
CA GLU A 29 6.03 9.59 -5.04
C GLU A 29 7.29 8.78 -5.33
N LYS A 30 7.55 8.49 -6.61
CA LYS A 30 8.72 7.71 -7.07
C LYS A 30 10.06 8.30 -6.61
N LYS A 31 10.12 9.62 -6.42
CA LYS A 31 11.32 10.33 -5.94
C LYS A 31 11.60 10.12 -4.44
N ASP A 32 10.60 9.73 -3.65
CA ASP A 32 10.75 9.51 -2.21
C ASP A 32 11.32 8.11 -1.90
N ILE A 33 11.65 7.35 -2.96
CA ILE A 33 11.98 5.93 -2.92
C ILE A 33 13.50 5.71 -2.89
N PHE A 34 14.28 6.58 -3.52
CA PHE A 34 15.73 6.49 -3.57
C PHE A 34 16.34 7.84 -3.26
N ASP A 35 17.30 7.85 -2.32
CA ASP A 35 18.11 9.03 -2.07
C ASP A 35 18.87 9.37 -3.36
N SER A 36 19.01 10.67 -3.66
CA SER A 36 19.45 11.21 -4.96
C SER A 36 20.72 10.55 -5.55
N LYS A 37 21.59 9.99 -4.70
CA LYS A 37 22.82 9.29 -5.10
C LYS A 37 22.64 7.88 -5.68
N SER A 38 21.57 7.15 -5.36
CA SER A 38 21.31 5.81 -5.93
C SER A 38 20.50 5.86 -7.23
N THR A 39 19.87 7.01 -7.54
CA THR A 39 19.02 7.18 -8.73
C THR A 39 19.78 7.17 -10.06
N THR A 40 21.09 7.39 -10.08
CA THR A 40 21.87 7.43 -11.33
C THR A 40 22.10 6.05 -11.94
N ASN A 41 22.12 5.00 -11.11
CA ASN A 41 22.47 3.63 -11.51
C ASN A 41 21.28 2.65 -11.52
N ILE A 42 20.04 3.15 -11.47
CA ILE A 42 18.85 2.29 -11.53
C ILE A 42 17.89 2.74 -12.62
N GLU A 43 17.19 1.79 -13.23
CA GLU A 43 16.14 1.99 -14.22
C GLU A 43 14.84 1.37 -13.70
N PHE A 44 13.77 2.15 -13.69
CA PHE A 44 12.45 1.65 -13.32
C PHE A 44 11.92 0.70 -14.39
N VAL A 45 11.41 -0.45 -13.96
CA VAL A 45 10.83 -1.43 -14.88
C VAL A 45 9.30 -1.42 -14.80
N TYR A 46 8.74 -1.67 -13.60
CA TYR A 46 7.29 -1.72 -13.36
C TYR A 46 7.00 -1.59 -11.86
N MET A 47 5.72 -1.45 -11.52
CA MET A 47 5.26 -1.46 -10.14
C MET A 47 4.00 -2.30 -9.98
N TYR A 48 3.75 -2.73 -8.76
CA TYR A 48 2.50 -3.36 -8.35
C TYR A 48 1.80 -2.45 -7.34
N LYS A 49 0.47 -2.43 -7.41
CA LYS A 49 -0.37 -1.69 -6.49
C LYS A 49 -1.50 -2.57 -5.99
N GLY A 50 -1.81 -2.41 -4.72
CA GLY A 50 -2.96 -3.06 -4.08
C GLY A 50 -3.43 -2.22 -2.90
N HIS A 51 -4.65 -2.46 -2.46
CA HIS A 51 -5.16 -1.89 -1.23
C HIS A 51 -6.27 -2.77 -0.65
N THR A 52 -6.57 -2.54 0.62
CA THR A 52 -7.68 -3.08 1.40
C THR A 52 -8.47 -1.89 1.96
N ASP A 53 -9.26 -2.11 3.00
CA ASP A 53 -9.99 -1.05 3.70
C ASP A 53 -9.05 -0.17 4.54
N ASN A 54 -7.99 -0.75 5.11
CA ASN A 54 -7.10 -0.04 6.03
C ASN A 54 -5.71 0.26 5.46
N TRP A 55 -5.29 -0.43 4.41
CA TRP A 55 -3.92 -0.35 3.90
C TRP A 55 -3.86 -0.23 2.39
N SER A 56 -2.86 0.50 1.91
CA SER A 56 -2.46 0.49 0.50
C SER A 56 -0.97 0.19 0.41
N ALA A 57 -0.58 -0.52 -0.63
CA ALA A 57 0.81 -0.91 -0.83
C ALA A 57 1.24 -0.67 -2.28
N VAL A 58 2.50 -0.28 -2.44
CA VAL A 58 3.16 -0.15 -3.75
C VAL A 58 4.50 -0.87 -3.69
N TYR A 59 4.70 -1.80 -4.62
CA TYR A 59 5.95 -2.52 -4.81
C TYR A 59 6.59 -2.08 -6.11
N TYR A 60 7.75 -1.41 -6.01
CA TYR A 60 8.47 -0.94 -7.17
C TYR A 60 9.62 -1.88 -7.52
N VAL A 61 9.80 -2.15 -8.81
CA VAL A 61 10.87 -2.97 -9.35
C VAL A 61 11.78 -2.14 -10.25
N TYR A 62 13.08 -2.25 -10.02
CA TYR A 62 14.13 -1.55 -10.75
C TYR A 62 15.21 -2.53 -11.18
N LYS A 63 15.86 -2.23 -12.30
CA LYS A 63 17.13 -2.86 -12.71
C LYS A 63 18.28 -1.95 -12.37
N LEU A 64 19.42 -2.50 -11.96
CA LEU A 64 20.65 -1.73 -11.91
C LEU A 64 21.19 -1.59 -13.34
N LYS A 65 21.73 -0.42 -13.69
CA LYS A 65 22.38 -0.25 -14.99
C LYS A 65 23.68 -1.03 -14.99
N ASP A 66 24.05 -1.51 -16.18
CA ASP A 66 25.33 -2.18 -16.44
C ASP A 66 25.56 -3.52 -15.71
N ASN A 67 24.53 -4.10 -15.06
CA ASN A 67 24.58 -5.47 -14.55
C ASN A 67 23.20 -6.15 -14.56
N GLU A 68 23.16 -7.44 -14.24
CA GLU A 68 21.92 -8.24 -14.18
C GLU A 68 21.18 -8.11 -12.84
N ASN A 69 21.72 -7.34 -11.89
CA ASN A 69 21.09 -7.18 -10.59
C ASN A 69 19.86 -6.30 -10.71
N HIS A 70 18.94 -6.52 -9.79
CA HIS A 70 17.75 -5.72 -9.63
C HIS A 70 17.60 -5.28 -8.19
N THR A 71 16.84 -4.20 -8.02
CA THR A 71 16.41 -3.77 -6.69
C THR A 71 14.91 -3.57 -6.65
N SER A 72 14.35 -3.76 -5.46
CA SER A 72 12.93 -3.54 -5.24
C SER A 72 12.68 -2.80 -3.94
N LYS A 73 11.58 -2.06 -3.90
CA LYS A 73 11.16 -1.33 -2.71
C LYS A 73 9.65 -1.47 -2.49
N MET A 74 9.29 -1.90 -1.29
CA MET A 74 7.91 -1.97 -0.83
C MET A 74 7.59 -0.76 0.04
N ILE A 75 6.48 -0.10 -0.27
CA ILE A 75 5.93 1.02 0.49
C ILE A 75 4.53 0.63 0.95
N LEU A 76 4.26 0.82 2.24
CA LEU A 76 2.98 0.58 2.87
C LEU A 76 2.42 1.90 3.38
N LYS A 77 1.12 2.12 3.21
CA LYS A 77 0.45 3.32 3.71
C LYS A 77 -0.87 2.97 4.38
N TYR A 78 -1.07 3.51 5.58
CA TYR A 78 -2.35 3.44 6.27
C TYR A 78 -3.36 4.38 5.59
N ILE A 79 -4.52 3.84 5.23
CA ILE A 79 -5.64 4.56 4.60
C ILE A 79 -6.96 4.39 5.36
N GLY A 80 -6.93 3.65 6.48
CA GLY A 80 -8.09 3.44 7.35
C GLY A 80 -8.48 4.68 8.15
N GLU A 81 -9.46 4.51 9.03
CA GLU A 81 -9.94 5.57 9.90
C GLU A 81 -8.87 5.99 10.91
N LYS A 82 -8.72 7.30 11.13
CA LYS A 82 -7.80 7.81 12.16
C LYS A 82 -8.28 7.41 13.57
N PRO A 83 -7.37 7.21 14.55
CA PRO A 83 -5.93 7.47 14.51
C PRO A 83 -5.11 6.38 13.79
N LEU A 84 -3.84 6.67 13.50
CA LEU A 84 -2.89 5.63 13.07
C LEU A 84 -2.81 4.52 14.15
N PRO A 85 -2.51 3.27 13.78
CA PRO A 85 -2.19 2.22 14.74
C PRO A 85 -1.15 2.73 15.75
N ALA A 86 -1.36 2.46 17.04
CA ALA A 86 -0.54 3.03 18.11
C ALA A 86 0.72 2.19 18.43
N GLU A 87 0.79 0.97 17.91
CA GLU A 87 1.76 -0.07 18.32
C GLU A 87 2.75 -0.41 17.19
N GLU A 88 3.55 -1.45 17.38
CA GLU A 88 4.36 -2.05 16.34
C GLU A 88 3.48 -2.75 15.30
N LEU A 89 3.89 -2.69 14.03
CA LEU A 89 3.30 -3.50 12.97
C LEU A 89 4.32 -4.51 12.47
N SER A 90 3.84 -5.69 12.10
CA SER A 90 4.66 -6.68 11.39
C SER A 90 4.14 -6.86 9.97
N TYR A 91 5.05 -7.14 9.06
CA TYR A 91 4.71 -7.38 7.67
C TYR A 91 5.47 -8.59 7.14
N LYS A 92 4.88 -9.19 6.11
CA LYS A 92 5.58 -10.08 5.20
C LYS A 92 5.04 -9.91 3.80
N PHE A 93 5.87 -10.11 2.80
CA PHE A 93 5.43 -10.18 1.42
C PHE A 93 6.17 -11.29 0.69
N ASP A 94 5.50 -11.84 -0.31
CA ASP A 94 6.01 -12.91 -1.15
C ASP A 94 5.81 -12.55 -2.62
N THR A 95 6.83 -12.83 -3.42
CA THR A 95 6.86 -12.65 -4.87
C THR A 95 7.51 -13.86 -5.51
N VAL A 96 7.26 -14.08 -6.80
CA VAL A 96 7.92 -15.15 -7.57
C VAL A 96 9.46 -15.04 -7.52
N GLY A 97 10.00 -13.83 -7.29
CA GLY A 97 11.43 -13.56 -7.24
C GLY A 97 12.07 -13.54 -5.85
N GLY A 98 11.26 -13.69 -4.79
CA GLY A 98 11.72 -13.57 -3.40
C GLY A 98 10.70 -12.85 -2.51
N GLY A 99 10.97 -12.86 -1.20
CA GLY A 99 10.09 -12.28 -0.20
C GLY A 99 10.85 -11.49 0.86
N GLY A 100 10.12 -10.82 1.72
CA GLY A 100 10.65 -10.08 2.85
C GLY A 100 9.69 -10.10 4.01
N ALA A 101 10.22 -9.98 5.23
CA ALA A 101 9.43 -9.86 6.43
C ALA A 101 10.18 -8.98 7.43
N GLY A 102 9.42 -8.34 8.31
CA GLY A 102 9.99 -7.51 9.36
C GLY A 102 8.92 -6.89 10.24
N SER A 103 9.39 -6.07 11.17
CA SER A 103 8.53 -5.25 12.01
C SER A 103 8.95 -3.79 11.93
N LEU A 104 8.00 -2.89 12.19
CA LEU A 104 8.19 -1.45 12.16
C LEU A 104 7.48 -0.80 13.33
N SER A 105 8.10 0.23 13.90
CA SER A 105 7.41 1.10 14.84
C SER A 105 6.48 2.02 14.05
N THR A 106 5.29 2.30 14.58
CA THR A 106 4.40 3.32 14.02
C THR A 106 5.01 4.72 14.06
N ALA A 107 5.97 4.96 14.97
CA ALA A 107 6.77 6.18 15.03
C ALA A 107 7.72 6.35 13.83
N ASP A 108 8.03 5.27 13.10
CA ASP A 108 8.89 5.33 11.91
C ASP A 108 8.12 5.81 10.66
N SER A 109 6.80 5.97 10.78
CA SER A 109 5.98 6.45 9.68
C SER A 109 6.06 7.96 9.52
N LYS A 110 6.00 8.40 8.26
CA LYS A 110 5.73 9.80 7.91
C LYS A 110 4.35 9.87 7.30
N ASP A 111 3.42 10.55 7.97
CA ASP A 111 2.02 10.68 7.54
C ASP A 111 1.34 9.32 7.26
N GLY A 112 1.67 8.29 8.06
CA GLY A 112 1.15 6.93 7.90
C GLY A 112 1.77 6.15 6.74
N ILE A 113 2.85 6.65 6.13
CA ILE A 113 3.63 5.98 5.09
C ILE A 113 4.86 5.33 5.71
N TYR A 114 5.05 4.05 5.39
CA TYR A 114 6.11 3.19 5.89
C TYR A 114 6.98 2.70 4.72
N ASN A 115 8.29 2.83 4.86
CA ASN A 115 9.26 2.31 3.91
C ASN A 115 9.81 0.98 4.45
N LEU A 116 9.49 -0.14 3.81
CA LEU A 116 9.83 -1.48 4.31
C LEU A 116 11.28 -1.91 3.97
N GLY A 117 12.17 -0.95 3.68
CA GLY A 117 13.51 -1.22 3.16
C GLY A 117 13.55 -1.55 1.66
N TYR A 118 14.75 -1.87 1.17
CA TYR A 118 15.01 -2.30 -0.20
C TYR A 118 15.78 -3.62 -0.20
N SER A 119 15.56 -4.43 -1.22
CA SER A 119 16.38 -5.62 -1.49
C SER A 119 17.15 -5.42 -2.79
N GLU A 120 18.41 -5.86 -2.81
CA GLU A 120 19.21 -6.01 -4.03
C GLU A 120 19.49 -7.50 -4.23
N SER A 121 19.25 -8.00 -5.44
CA SER A 121 19.39 -9.42 -5.75
C SER A 121 19.76 -9.61 -7.21
N ASN A 122 20.41 -10.73 -7.51
CA ASN A 122 20.67 -11.22 -8.86
C ASN A 122 19.74 -12.41 -9.23
N GLY A 123 18.74 -12.69 -8.39
CA GLY A 123 17.77 -13.77 -8.59
C GLY A 123 16.70 -13.43 -9.63
N SER A 124 15.65 -14.25 -9.69
CA SER A 124 14.50 -13.99 -10.56
C SER A 124 13.75 -12.74 -10.11
N LEU A 125 13.26 -11.97 -11.07
CA LEU A 125 12.32 -10.88 -10.81
C LEU A 125 10.89 -11.42 -10.66
N ALA A 126 10.08 -10.77 -9.84
CA ALA A 126 8.64 -11.02 -9.81
C ALA A 126 8.07 -10.80 -11.23
N SER A 127 7.42 -11.79 -11.84
CA SER A 127 6.89 -11.65 -13.20
C SER A 127 5.87 -10.51 -13.29
N GLN A 128 5.88 -9.74 -14.40
CA GLN A 128 4.89 -8.69 -14.66
C GLN A 128 3.45 -9.20 -14.73
N ASP A 129 3.22 -10.52 -14.78
CA ASP A 129 1.88 -11.11 -14.74
C ASP A 129 1.56 -11.79 -13.40
N SER A 130 2.45 -11.66 -12.41
CA SER A 130 2.27 -12.27 -11.09
C SER A 130 1.51 -11.36 -10.12
N ILE A 131 0.97 -11.97 -9.07
CA ILE A 131 0.40 -11.25 -7.92
C ILE A 131 1.45 -11.26 -6.82
N VAL A 132 1.73 -10.08 -6.25
CA VAL A 132 2.51 -9.96 -5.02
C VAL A 132 1.53 -9.98 -3.84
N LYS A 133 1.74 -10.88 -2.89
CA LYS A 133 0.91 -10.97 -1.68
C LYS A 133 1.65 -10.32 -0.53
N MET A 134 1.02 -9.32 0.09
CA MET A 134 1.53 -8.67 1.28
C MET A 134 0.57 -8.90 2.43
N GLN A 135 1.09 -9.38 3.56
CA GLN A 135 0.34 -9.44 4.82
C GLN A 135 0.89 -8.36 5.76
N VAL A 136 -0.02 -7.62 6.40
CA VAL A 136 0.30 -6.69 7.48
C VAL A 136 -0.51 -7.07 8.70
N ASN A 137 0.15 -7.09 9.87
CA ASN A 137 -0.49 -7.31 11.16
C ASN A 137 -0.21 -6.12 12.08
N TRP A 138 -1.25 -5.61 12.74
CA TRP A 138 -1.18 -4.50 13.69
C TRP A 138 -2.32 -4.62 14.70
N SER A 139 -2.09 -4.30 15.97
CA SER A 139 -3.14 -4.27 17.00
C SER A 139 -4.05 -5.52 17.03
N GLY A 140 -3.47 -6.71 16.78
CA GLY A 140 -4.21 -7.99 16.71
C GLY A 140 -5.02 -8.23 15.43
N VAL A 141 -5.05 -7.28 14.49
CA VAL A 141 -5.70 -7.40 13.17
C VAL A 141 -4.67 -7.85 12.13
N SER A 142 -5.14 -8.57 11.11
CA SER A 142 -4.34 -9.02 9.97
C SER A 142 -5.10 -8.77 8.68
N GLU A 143 -4.42 -8.19 7.68
CA GLU A 143 -4.94 -8.00 6.33
C GLU A 143 -3.96 -8.51 5.29
N ILE A 144 -4.51 -9.10 4.22
CA ILE A 144 -3.76 -9.50 3.03
C ILE A 144 -4.11 -8.55 1.90
N ILE A 145 -3.10 -7.89 1.38
CA ILE A 145 -3.15 -7.03 0.21
C ILE A 145 -2.64 -7.83 -0.98
N GLU A 146 -3.46 -7.97 -2.01
CA GLU A 146 -3.01 -8.48 -3.32
C GLU A 146 -2.61 -7.30 -4.19
N LEU A 147 -1.32 -7.22 -4.52
CA LEU A 147 -0.79 -6.18 -5.39
C LEU A 147 -0.72 -6.72 -6.81
N LYS A 148 -1.30 -5.96 -7.74
CA LYS A 148 -1.35 -6.29 -9.16
C LYS A 148 -0.48 -5.32 -9.96
N PRO A 149 0.08 -5.76 -11.09
CA PRO A 149 0.83 -4.89 -12.00
C PRO A 149 0.03 -3.63 -12.36
N SER A 150 0.69 -2.46 -12.41
CA SER A 150 0.08 -1.14 -12.70
C SER A 150 0.93 -0.28 -13.63
#